data_AF-D7N6D6-F1
#
_entry.id   AF-D7N6D6-F1
#
_cell.length_a   1.000
_cell.length_b   1.000
_cell.length_c   1.000
_cell.angle_alpha   90.00
_cell.angle_beta   90.00
_cell.angle_gamma   90.00
#
_symmetry.space_group_name_H-M   'P 1'
#
loop_
_entity.id
_entity.type
_entity.pdbx_description
1 polymer ?
#
loop_
_entity_poly.entity_id
_entity_poly.type
_entity_poly.pdbx_seq_one_letter_code
_entity_poly.pdbx_strand_id
1 'polypeptide(L)'
;MNTKILGNSLTFKTFGWLKVNNTEIFMPEGIKQEYYLKSDKKLDVEEFKNVKYGVSEECIELNDKFGNLYRSYVSSKDAEINEIVDLKQDSKNNILFDTHDLIAEENSKLNLILNYNSISNSDKYRNSIIRILAKENSQVNLYVIQNGDEKSFSLESIFVKTEKNSSVNLCQFELGSKELYTNFQGNLIGNESNLNIDSIYFGYDDNKINMLYDILHYGEATKSEVVVNGALKDDSYKNFKSTLDFKEGSSFAVGSEEEYVVLMDDSVTALSVPILLAHEDNVEGNHAASAGKIDQQLLFYIMSRGFNQVEAESLIIESKFSRAINKLENEELKEKLWKNIFGIARRR
;
A
#
# COMPACT_ATOMS: atom_id res chain seq x y z
N MET A 1 -18.79 -19.57 9.54
CA MET A 1 -18.80 -19.64 8.07
C MET A 1 -18.12 -18.38 7.55
N ASN A 2 -17.14 -18.51 6.65
CA ASN A 2 -16.50 -17.35 6.05
C ASN A 2 -17.52 -16.58 5.19
N THR A 3 -17.61 -15.27 5.40
CA THR A 3 -18.50 -14.40 4.62
C THR A 3 -17.78 -14.01 3.34
N LYS A 4 -18.41 -14.25 2.19
CA LYS A 4 -17.88 -13.80 0.90
C LYS A 4 -18.26 -12.34 0.68
N ILE A 5 -17.27 -11.49 0.43
CA ILE A 5 -17.45 -10.09 0.02
C ILE A 5 -16.80 -9.84 -1.36
N LEU A 6 -17.17 -8.73 -1.99
CA LEU A 6 -16.51 -8.24 -3.19
C LEU A 6 -15.68 -7.01 -2.82
N GLY A 7 -14.36 -7.17 -2.85
CA GLY A 7 -13.42 -6.09 -2.56
C GLY A 7 -12.65 -5.62 -3.79
N ASN A 8 -11.97 -4.47 -3.65
CA ASN A 8 -11.14 -3.85 -4.67
C ASN A 8 -11.83 -3.82 -6.04
N SER A 9 -13.08 -3.34 -6.07
CA SER A 9 -13.85 -3.29 -7.30
C SER A 9 -13.40 -2.12 -8.15
N LEU A 10 -13.09 -2.36 -9.43
CA LEU A 10 -12.74 -1.28 -10.36
C LEU A 10 -13.91 -0.32 -10.54
N THR A 11 -13.63 0.98 -10.50
CA THR A 11 -14.61 2.03 -10.82
C THR A 11 -15.14 1.89 -12.24
N PHE A 12 -14.28 1.48 -13.18
CA PHE A 12 -14.64 1.22 -14.57
C PHE A 12 -14.40 -0.25 -14.93
N LYS A 13 -15.45 -0.91 -15.42
CA LYS A 13 -15.38 -2.33 -15.77
C LYS A 13 -14.55 -2.54 -17.03
N THR A 14 -13.59 -3.44 -16.92
CA THR A 14 -12.84 -4.00 -18.05
C THR A 14 -13.50 -5.29 -18.55
N PHE A 15 -12.88 -5.97 -19.51
CA PHE A 15 -13.40 -7.22 -20.09
C PHE A 15 -13.57 -8.31 -19.03
N GLY A 16 -14.79 -8.88 -18.94
CA GLY A 16 -15.13 -9.86 -17.90
C GLY A 16 -14.36 -11.18 -17.94
N TRP A 17 -13.73 -11.54 -19.06
CA TRP A 17 -12.96 -12.78 -19.18
C TRP A 17 -11.66 -12.76 -18.39
N LEU A 18 -11.11 -11.57 -18.12
CA LEU A 18 -9.92 -11.39 -17.26
C LEU A 18 -10.24 -11.64 -15.78
N LYS A 19 -11.52 -11.58 -15.39
CA LYS A 19 -11.99 -11.74 -14.00
C LYS A 19 -11.28 -10.83 -12.97
N VAL A 20 -10.83 -9.66 -13.41
CA VAL A 20 -10.12 -8.67 -12.58
C VAL A 20 -11.01 -7.57 -12.01
N ASN A 21 -12.23 -7.40 -12.54
CA ASN A 21 -13.13 -6.28 -12.20
C ASN A 21 -13.46 -6.19 -10.71
N ASN A 22 -13.63 -7.33 -10.04
CA ASN A 22 -13.82 -7.39 -8.59
C ASN A 22 -12.93 -8.49 -8.04
N THR A 23 -12.57 -8.38 -6.77
CA THR A 23 -11.85 -9.42 -6.04
C THR A 23 -12.82 -10.11 -5.09
N GLU A 24 -12.98 -11.42 -5.22
CA GLU A 24 -13.75 -12.19 -4.24
C GLU A 24 -12.89 -12.45 -3.01
N ILE A 25 -13.38 -12.04 -1.84
CA ILE A 25 -12.64 -12.15 -0.59
C ILE A 25 -13.46 -12.99 0.40
N PHE A 26 -12.84 -14.01 0.98
CA PHE A 26 -13.47 -14.87 1.98
C PHE A 26 -13.04 -14.43 3.38
N MET A 27 -13.88 -13.61 3.99
CA MET A 27 -13.57 -12.98 5.28
C MET A 27 -13.56 -14.04 6.39
N PRO A 28 -12.52 -14.05 7.25
CA PRO A 28 -12.57 -14.82 8.50
C PRO A 28 -13.66 -14.26 9.42
N GLU A 29 -14.15 -15.06 10.37
CA GLU A 29 -15.13 -14.57 11.33
C GLU A 29 -14.55 -13.42 12.18
N GLY A 30 -15.21 -12.26 12.15
CA GLY A 30 -14.84 -11.12 12.98
C GLY A 30 -15.11 -11.42 14.46
N ILE A 31 -14.04 -11.65 15.22
CA ILE A 31 -14.10 -11.82 16.67
C ILE A 31 -13.58 -10.54 17.31
N LYS A 32 -14.36 -9.98 18.25
CA LYS A 32 -13.91 -8.83 19.03
C LYS A 32 -12.82 -9.29 20.02
N GLN A 33 -11.66 -8.67 19.94
CA GLN A 33 -10.52 -8.93 20.81
C GLN A 33 -9.92 -7.60 21.26
N GLU A 34 -9.53 -7.48 22.53
CA GLU A 34 -8.74 -6.33 22.99
C GLU A 34 -7.31 -6.41 22.45
N TYR A 35 -6.75 -5.28 22.06
CA TYR A 35 -5.36 -5.17 21.64
C TYR A 35 -4.49 -4.57 22.76
N TYR A 36 -3.20 -4.88 22.79
CA TYR A 36 -2.31 -4.47 23.90
C TYR A 36 -2.02 -2.96 23.93
N LEU A 37 -2.12 -2.28 22.78
CA LEU A 37 -1.99 -0.82 22.72
C LEU A 37 -3.31 -0.15 23.10
N LYS A 38 -3.21 0.98 23.79
CA LYS A 38 -4.38 1.78 24.16
C LYS A 38 -4.81 2.66 22.99
N SER A 39 -6.12 2.68 22.77
CA SER A 39 -6.74 3.61 21.83
C SER A 39 -6.75 5.04 22.37
N ASP A 40 -6.57 6.00 21.48
CA ASP A 40 -6.83 7.41 21.74
C ASP A 40 -8.34 7.68 21.72
N LYS A 41 -8.73 8.91 22.07
CA LYS A 41 -10.12 9.35 21.91
C LYS A 41 -10.41 9.54 20.41
N LYS A 42 -11.48 8.90 19.91
CA LYS A 42 -11.94 9.09 18.53
C LYS A 42 -12.19 10.56 18.23
N LEU A 43 -11.62 11.03 17.12
CA LEU A 43 -11.86 12.35 16.57
C LEU A 43 -13.05 12.28 15.62
N ASP A 44 -13.82 13.36 15.57
CA ASP A 44 -14.88 13.53 14.58
C ASP A 44 -14.35 14.46 13.49
N VAL A 45 -13.98 13.88 12.34
CA VAL A 45 -13.37 14.59 11.21
C VAL A 45 -14.35 14.53 10.05
N GLU A 46 -14.91 15.68 9.68
CA GLU A 46 -15.99 15.75 8.68
C GLU A 46 -15.51 15.31 7.30
N GLU A 47 -14.25 15.58 6.97
CA GLU A 47 -13.60 15.27 5.70
C GLU A 47 -13.47 13.77 5.44
N PHE A 48 -13.57 12.95 6.48
CA PHE A 48 -13.55 11.48 6.38
C PHE A 48 -14.95 10.87 6.29
N LYS A 49 -16.02 11.68 6.39
CA LYS A 49 -17.40 11.20 6.30
C LYS A 49 -17.89 11.21 4.86
N ASN A 50 -18.79 10.28 4.55
CA ASN A 50 -19.46 10.16 3.25
C ASN A 50 -18.51 10.00 2.05
N VAL A 51 -17.27 9.58 2.29
CA VAL A 51 -16.33 9.20 1.23
C VAL A 51 -16.39 7.70 1.06
N LYS A 52 -16.54 7.24 -0.18
CA LYS A 52 -16.41 5.84 -0.53
C LYS A 52 -14.93 5.56 -0.78
N TYR A 53 -14.35 4.67 0.02
CA TYR A 53 -12.97 4.18 -0.09
C TYR A 53 -12.86 2.82 0.61
N GLY A 54 -11.69 2.20 0.48
CA GLY A 54 -11.32 0.97 1.18
C GLY A 54 -11.55 -0.27 0.35
N VAL A 55 -11.08 -1.41 0.88
CA VAL A 55 -11.18 -2.69 0.17
C VAL A 55 -12.64 -2.99 -0.17
N SER A 56 -13.56 -2.76 0.76
CA SER A 56 -15.00 -2.70 0.50
C SER A 56 -15.70 -1.89 1.60
N GLU A 57 -16.96 -1.49 1.38
CA GLU A 57 -17.78 -0.84 2.41
C GLU A 57 -17.92 -1.74 3.65
N GLU A 58 -18.11 -3.05 3.45
CA GLU A 58 -18.18 -4.03 4.54
C GLU A 58 -16.88 -4.11 5.36
N CYS A 59 -15.71 -3.96 4.74
CA CYS A 59 -14.43 -3.90 5.46
C CYS A 59 -14.35 -2.67 6.37
N ILE A 60 -14.87 -1.51 5.92
CA ILE A 60 -14.92 -0.30 6.74
C ILE A 60 -15.87 -0.49 7.93
N GLU A 61 -17.08 -1.02 7.68
CA GLU A 61 -18.07 -1.29 8.73
C GLU A 61 -17.55 -2.28 9.80
N LEU A 62 -16.70 -3.24 9.41
CA LEU A 62 -16.08 -4.16 10.35
C LEU A 62 -15.16 -3.44 11.34
N ASN A 63 -14.40 -2.43 10.90
CA ASN A 63 -13.57 -1.63 11.80
C ASN A 63 -14.42 -0.75 12.73
N ASP A 64 -15.55 -0.23 12.26
CA ASP A 64 -16.48 0.50 13.13
C ASP A 64 -17.06 -0.39 14.23
N LYS A 65 -17.39 -1.64 13.90
CA LYS A 65 -18.00 -2.60 14.83
C LYS A 65 -17.01 -3.29 15.76
N PHE A 66 -15.85 -3.69 15.24
CA PHE A 66 -14.87 -4.55 15.91
C PHE A 66 -13.53 -3.87 16.20
N GLY A 67 -13.38 -2.60 15.81
CA GLY A 67 -12.20 -1.77 16.05
C GLY A 67 -11.66 -1.91 17.46
N ASN A 68 -10.39 -2.29 17.57
CA ASN A 68 -9.69 -2.52 18.84
C ASN A 68 -8.45 -1.64 19.04
N LEU A 69 -8.06 -0.88 18.01
CA LEU A 69 -7.07 0.18 18.14
C LEU A 69 -7.49 1.41 17.33
N TYR A 70 -7.61 2.56 17.98
CA TYR A 70 -7.73 3.84 17.30
C TYR A 70 -6.57 4.75 17.72
N ARG A 71 -5.90 5.38 16.76
CA ARG A 71 -4.83 6.35 17.01
C ARG A 71 -5.05 7.59 16.16
N SER A 72 -4.78 8.76 16.74
CA SER A 72 -4.86 10.03 16.03
C SER A 72 -3.55 10.81 16.16
N TYR A 73 -3.07 11.32 15.04
CA TYR A 73 -1.83 12.08 14.92
C TYR A 73 -2.19 13.45 14.34
N VAL A 74 -2.12 14.49 15.19
CA VAL A 74 -2.50 15.85 14.78
C VAL A 74 -1.29 16.75 14.87
N SER A 75 -0.71 17.09 13.72
CA SER A 75 0.37 18.07 13.67
C SER A 75 -0.24 19.47 13.65
N SER A 76 -0.02 20.22 14.72
CA SER A 76 -0.52 21.60 14.84
C SER A 76 0.18 22.51 13.83
N LYS A 77 -0.43 23.67 13.54
CA LYS A 77 0.16 24.68 12.67
C LYS A 77 1.60 25.01 13.08
N ASP A 78 2.49 25.02 12.09
CA ASP A 78 3.94 25.25 12.25
C ASP A 78 4.67 24.22 13.14
N ALA A 79 4.07 23.06 13.39
CA ALA A 79 4.67 21.97 14.16
C ALA A 79 5.10 20.79 13.26
N GLU A 80 6.01 19.96 13.80
CA GLU A 80 6.40 18.70 13.19
C GLU A 80 6.20 17.54 14.18
N ILE A 81 5.64 16.43 13.70
CA ILE A 81 5.51 15.17 14.44
C ILE A 81 6.32 14.08 13.74
N ASN A 82 6.99 13.25 14.53
CA ASN A 82 7.73 12.07 14.08
C ASN A 82 7.37 10.91 15.00
N GLU A 83 6.62 9.94 14.49
CA GLU A 83 6.13 8.81 15.28
C GLU A 83 6.42 7.46 14.61
N ILE A 84 6.71 6.46 15.43
CA ILE A 84 6.90 5.08 15.00
C ILE A 84 6.00 4.19 15.86
N VAL A 85 5.19 3.36 15.22
CA VAL A 85 4.22 2.49 15.90
C VAL A 85 4.47 1.05 15.48
N ASP A 86 4.92 0.24 16.44
CA ASP A 86 5.07 -1.20 16.26
C ASP A 86 3.77 -1.93 16.59
N LEU A 87 3.20 -2.58 15.58
CA LEU A 87 1.95 -3.33 15.65
C LEU A 87 2.26 -4.82 15.50
N LYS A 88 2.19 -5.57 16.59
CA LYS A 88 2.57 -6.99 16.64
C LYS A 88 1.34 -7.87 16.74
N GLN A 89 1.24 -8.82 15.82
CA GLN A 89 0.25 -9.89 15.90
C GLN A 89 0.94 -11.21 16.25
N ASP A 90 0.52 -11.83 17.35
CA ASP A 90 1.02 -13.11 17.84
C ASP A 90 -0.14 -14.03 18.18
N SER A 91 0.12 -15.19 18.80
CA SER A 91 -0.94 -16.12 19.20
C SER A 91 -1.94 -15.56 20.21
N LYS A 92 -1.62 -14.46 20.91
CA LYS A 92 -2.50 -13.82 21.91
C LYS A 92 -3.21 -12.59 21.35
N ASN A 93 -2.61 -11.90 20.39
CA ASN A 93 -3.11 -10.68 19.75
C ASN A 93 -3.23 -10.92 18.24
N ASN A 94 -3.94 -11.97 17.84
CA ASN A 94 -3.98 -12.40 16.45
C ASN A 94 -5.01 -11.63 15.60
N ILE A 95 -5.87 -10.82 16.21
CA ILE A 95 -6.86 -10.01 15.51
C ILE A 95 -6.56 -8.52 15.74
N LEU A 96 -6.38 -7.78 14.65
CA LEU A 96 -6.14 -6.34 14.67
C LEU A 96 -7.14 -5.63 13.75
N PHE A 97 -7.98 -4.79 14.35
CA PHE A 97 -8.85 -3.85 13.65
C PHE A 97 -8.43 -2.44 14.07
N ASP A 98 -7.47 -1.87 13.36
CA ASP A 98 -6.88 -0.58 13.67
C ASP A 98 -7.39 0.54 12.77
N THR A 99 -7.43 1.76 13.32
CA THR A 99 -7.73 2.97 12.58
C THR A 99 -6.75 4.07 12.98
N HIS A 100 -6.06 4.62 11.99
CA HIS A 100 -5.07 5.67 12.16
C HIS A 100 -5.51 6.92 11.40
N ASP A 101 -5.76 8.00 12.13
CA ASP A 101 -6.11 9.31 11.56
C ASP A 101 -4.90 10.24 11.64
N LEU A 102 -4.43 10.68 10.48
CA LEU A 102 -3.32 11.62 10.34
C LEU A 102 -3.90 12.95 9.85
N ILE A 103 -3.75 13.99 10.65
CA ILE A 103 -4.24 15.34 10.35
C ILE A 103 -3.05 16.28 10.45
N ALA A 104 -2.60 16.78 9.31
CA ALA A 104 -1.59 17.83 9.25
C ALA A 104 -2.28 19.17 9.03
N GLU A 105 -2.26 20.03 10.04
CA GLU A 105 -2.77 21.40 9.94
C GLU A 105 -1.93 22.24 8.98
N GLU A 106 -2.39 23.45 8.66
CA GLU A 106 -1.70 24.33 7.72
C GLU A 106 -0.22 24.52 8.09
N ASN A 107 0.67 24.48 7.09
CA ASN A 107 2.12 24.67 7.27
C ASN A 107 2.77 23.73 8.31
N SER A 108 2.16 22.57 8.56
CA SER A 108 2.70 21.56 9.47
C SER A 108 3.33 20.38 8.75
N LYS A 109 4.11 19.58 9.48
CA LYS A 109 4.69 18.35 8.97
C LYS A 109 4.35 17.16 9.87
N LEU A 110 4.06 16.01 9.28
CA LEU A 110 3.73 14.78 10.00
C LEU A 110 4.44 13.59 9.36
N ASN A 111 5.33 12.94 10.11
CA ASN A 111 6.02 11.74 9.69
C ASN A 111 5.56 10.58 10.58
N LEU A 112 5.03 9.52 9.97
CA LEU A 112 4.55 8.33 10.68
C LEU A 112 5.09 7.07 10.03
N ILE A 113 5.62 6.17 10.86
CA ILE A 113 5.94 4.80 10.48
C ILE A 113 4.98 3.86 11.19
N LEU A 114 4.19 3.10 10.43
CA LEU A 114 3.38 1.99 10.91
C LEU A 114 4.09 0.68 10.57
N ASN A 115 4.53 -0.05 11.59
CA ASN A 115 5.32 -1.26 11.43
C ASN A 115 4.56 -2.50 11.92
N TYR A 116 3.88 -3.17 10.99
CA TYR A 116 3.10 -4.37 11.25
C TYR A 116 3.98 -5.62 11.16
N ASN A 117 3.99 -6.42 12.24
CA ASN A 117 4.82 -7.62 12.35
C ASN A 117 4.00 -8.81 12.82
N SER A 118 4.00 -9.87 12.03
CA SER A 118 3.43 -11.17 12.41
C SER A 118 4.49 -12.02 13.11
N ILE A 119 4.19 -12.46 14.34
CA ILE A 119 5.12 -13.17 15.24
C ILE A 119 4.41 -14.39 15.85
N SER A 120 4.33 -15.50 15.12
CA SER A 120 3.97 -16.85 15.62
C SER A 120 3.54 -17.72 14.44
N ASN A 121 3.45 -19.04 14.62
CA ASN A 121 2.82 -19.91 13.64
C ASN A 121 1.30 -20.11 13.89
N SER A 122 0.57 -19.03 14.09
CA SER A 122 -0.90 -19.02 14.29
C SER A 122 -1.59 -18.13 13.26
N ASP A 123 -2.86 -18.41 12.98
CA ASP A 123 -3.69 -17.59 12.10
C ASP A 123 -3.84 -16.17 12.66
N LYS A 124 -3.57 -15.18 11.81
CA LYS A 124 -3.64 -13.75 12.14
C LYS A 124 -4.50 -13.03 11.12
N TYR A 125 -5.32 -12.11 11.61
CA TYR A 125 -6.22 -11.33 10.78
C TYR A 125 -6.05 -9.85 11.09
N ARG A 126 -5.76 -9.06 10.06
CA ARG A 126 -5.62 -7.61 10.15
C ARG A 126 -6.61 -6.94 9.20
N ASN A 127 -7.30 -5.92 9.69
CA ASN A 127 -8.03 -4.96 8.86
C ASN A 127 -7.72 -3.55 9.32
N SER A 128 -6.89 -2.84 8.55
CA SER A 128 -6.35 -1.53 8.91
C SER A 128 -6.97 -0.44 8.07
N ILE A 129 -7.40 0.64 8.72
CA ILE A 129 -7.87 1.87 8.06
C ILE A 129 -6.88 2.98 8.38
N ILE A 130 -6.37 3.64 7.36
CA ILE A 130 -5.49 4.80 7.50
C ILE A 130 -6.11 5.96 6.75
N ARG A 131 -6.29 7.11 7.41
CA ARG A 131 -6.91 8.30 6.82
C ARG A 131 -5.99 9.49 6.98
N ILE A 132 -5.73 10.20 5.90
CA ILE A 132 -4.85 11.36 5.87
C ILE A 132 -5.62 12.58 5.40
N LEU A 133 -5.60 13.63 6.21
CA LEU A 133 -6.00 14.99 5.84
C LEU A 133 -4.76 15.88 5.87
N ALA A 134 -4.29 16.29 4.69
CA ALA A 134 -3.19 17.22 4.54
C ALA A 134 -3.74 18.61 4.18
N LYS A 135 -3.75 19.54 5.15
CA LYS A 135 -4.24 20.91 4.93
C LYS A 135 -3.23 21.78 4.19
N GLU A 136 -3.62 23.02 3.88
CA GLU A 136 -2.83 23.93 3.03
C GLU A 136 -1.35 24.02 3.44
N ASN A 137 -0.45 23.89 2.47
CA ASN A 137 1.02 23.90 2.65
C ASN A 137 1.59 22.86 3.64
N SER A 138 0.81 21.84 4.04
CA SER A 138 1.29 20.79 4.95
C SER A 138 2.00 19.65 4.21
N GLN A 139 2.82 18.90 4.94
CA GLN A 139 3.50 17.72 4.43
C GLN A 139 3.25 16.50 5.32
N VAL A 140 2.81 15.38 4.72
CA VAL A 140 2.65 14.10 5.40
C VAL A 140 3.56 13.05 4.77
N ASN A 141 4.38 12.38 5.56
CA ASN A 141 5.20 11.25 5.15
C ASN A 141 4.74 10.01 5.92
N LEU A 142 4.12 9.06 5.22
CA LEU A 142 3.64 7.81 5.80
C LEU A 142 4.48 6.64 5.26
N TYR A 143 5.01 5.84 6.18
CA TYR A 143 5.67 4.58 5.85
C TYR A 143 4.83 3.44 6.44
N VAL A 144 4.36 2.52 5.60
CA VAL A 144 3.63 1.34 6.05
C VAL A 144 4.48 0.12 5.74
N ILE A 145 4.97 -0.52 6.79
CA ILE A 145 5.78 -1.72 6.70
C ILE A 145 4.89 -2.89 7.12
N GLN A 146 4.58 -3.77 6.18
CA GLN A 146 3.94 -5.05 6.44
C GLN A 146 4.97 -6.17 6.37
N ASN A 147 5.18 -6.83 7.51
CA ASN A 147 5.90 -8.10 7.61
C ASN A 147 4.92 -9.20 8.05
N GLY A 148 4.23 -9.79 7.07
CA GLY A 148 3.30 -10.90 7.25
C GLY A 148 4.00 -12.27 7.19
N ASP A 149 3.29 -13.31 7.62
CA ASP A 149 3.72 -14.71 7.45
C ASP A 149 2.65 -15.53 6.70
N GLU A 150 2.94 -16.81 6.48
CA GLU A 150 2.10 -17.77 5.73
C GLU A 150 0.70 -18.00 6.32
N LYS A 151 0.43 -17.46 7.52
CA LYS A 151 -0.86 -17.52 8.22
C LYS A 151 -1.49 -16.15 8.46
N SER A 152 -0.92 -15.10 7.89
CA SER A 152 -1.50 -13.76 7.95
C SER A 152 -2.52 -13.55 6.83
N PHE A 153 -3.62 -12.93 7.19
CA PHE A 153 -4.61 -12.36 6.27
C PHE A 153 -4.69 -10.86 6.56
N SER A 154 -4.35 -10.03 5.59
CA SER A 154 -4.26 -8.58 5.75
C SER A 154 -5.17 -7.84 4.79
N LEU A 155 -5.95 -6.92 5.34
CA LEU A 155 -6.69 -5.88 4.62
C LEU A 155 -6.13 -4.52 5.02
N GLU A 156 -5.90 -3.67 4.04
CA GLU A 156 -5.43 -2.31 4.24
C GLU A 156 -6.22 -1.35 3.38
N SER A 157 -6.78 -0.31 4.01
CA SER A 157 -7.57 0.74 3.35
C SER A 157 -6.99 2.10 3.70
N ILE A 158 -6.38 2.76 2.72
CA ILE A 158 -5.79 4.09 2.87
C ILE A 158 -6.64 5.11 2.12
N PHE A 159 -7.07 6.15 2.82
CA PHE A 159 -7.70 7.31 2.23
C PHE A 159 -6.85 8.56 2.43
N VAL A 160 -6.65 9.34 1.37
CA VAL A 160 -5.92 10.60 1.40
C VAL A 160 -6.78 11.71 0.82
N LYS A 161 -6.83 12.84 1.52
CA LYS A 161 -7.35 14.11 1.02
C LYS A 161 -6.28 15.19 1.15
N THR A 162 -5.92 15.81 0.03
CA THR A 162 -4.95 16.91 -0.01
C THR A 162 -5.64 18.24 -0.30
N GLU A 163 -5.26 19.27 0.46
CA GLU A 163 -5.64 20.66 0.20
C GLU A 163 -4.51 21.41 -0.51
N LYS A 164 -4.70 22.71 -0.75
CA LYS A 164 -3.86 23.51 -1.63
C LYS A 164 -2.38 23.42 -1.23
N ASN A 165 -1.47 23.26 -2.19
CA ASN A 165 -0.02 23.18 -1.96
C ASN A 165 0.44 22.11 -0.96
N SER A 166 -0.42 21.18 -0.54
CA SER A 166 -0.03 20.13 0.39
C SER A 166 0.65 18.97 -0.32
N SER A 167 1.43 18.19 0.43
CA SER A 167 2.19 17.05 -0.11
C SER A 167 2.02 15.82 0.76
N VAL A 168 1.66 14.69 0.15
CA VAL A 168 1.62 13.39 0.83
C VAL A 168 2.59 12.44 0.15
N ASN A 169 3.51 11.87 0.92
CA ASN A 169 4.45 10.85 0.47
C ASN A 169 4.14 9.54 1.21
N LEU A 170 3.80 8.50 0.46
CA LEU A 170 3.51 7.17 0.96
C LEU A 170 4.61 6.20 0.51
N CYS A 171 5.21 5.50 1.46
CA CYS A 171 6.10 4.39 1.19
C CYS A 171 5.47 3.11 1.75
N GLN A 172 5.11 2.16 0.89
CA GLN A 172 4.49 0.88 1.28
C GLN A 172 5.47 -0.26 1.05
N PHE A 173 5.63 -1.11 2.06
CA PHE A 173 6.51 -2.29 2.01
C PHE A 173 5.68 -3.53 2.34
N GLU A 174 5.17 -4.19 1.32
CA GLU A 174 4.23 -5.31 1.41
C GLU A 174 5.00 -6.65 1.33
N LEU A 175 5.51 -7.12 2.47
CA LEU A 175 6.34 -8.33 2.55
C LEU A 175 5.56 -9.47 3.22
N GLY A 176 5.27 -10.54 2.46
CA GLY A 176 4.56 -11.73 2.94
C GLY A 176 3.05 -11.53 3.12
N SER A 177 2.43 -12.38 3.95
CA SER A 177 0.98 -12.60 4.07
C SER A 177 0.42 -13.60 3.06
N LYS A 178 -0.36 -14.57 3.55
CA LYS A 178 -1.05 -15.56 2.72
C LYS A 178 -2.00 -14.89 1.74
N GLU A 179 -2.80 -13.97 2.27
CA GLU A 179 -3.64 -13.09 1.46
C GLU A 179 -3.43 -11.64 1.93
N LEU A 180 -3.22 -10.76 0.97
CA LEU A 180 -3.03 -9.33 1.17
C LEU A 180 -3.94 -8.58 0.20
N TYR A 181 -4.78 -7.72 0.74
CA TYR A 181 -5.69 -6.87 -0.02
C TYR A 181 -5.47 -5.41 0.40
N THR A 182 -4.86 -4.63 -0.48
CA THR A 182 -4.58 -3.20 -0.24
C THR A 182 -5.48 -2.36 -1.14
N ASN A 183 -6.09 -1.34 -0.56
CA ASN A 183 -6.83 -0.30 -1.25
C ASN A 183 -6.21 1.05 -0.87
N PHE A 184 -5.91 1.85 -1.88
CA PHE A 184 -5.49 3.23 -1.70
C PHE A 184 -6.42 4.13 -2.52
N GLN A 185 -6.88 5.21 -1.91
CA GLN A 185 -7.59 6.27 -2.60
C GLN A 185 -7.03 7.63 -2.25
N GLY A 186 -6.50 8.33 -3.26
CA GLY A 186 -5.98 9.68 -3.13
C GLY A 186 -6.88 10.70 -3.83
N ASN A 187 -7.54 11.55 -3.05
CA ASN A 187 -8.32 12.67 -3.57
C ASN A 187 -7.49 13.96 -3.51
N LEU A 188 -6.97 14.39 -4.65
CA LEU A 188 -6.20 15.63 -4.78
C LEU A 188 -7.13 16.82 -4.99
N ILE A 189 -7.67 17.36 -3.90
CA ILE A 189 -8.72 18.38 -3.92
C ILE A 189 -8.16 19.79 -4.15
N GLY A 190 -7.09 20.14 -3.43
CA GLY A 190 -6.53 21.48 -3.51
C GLY A 190 -5.59 21.67 -4.70
N ASN A 191 -5.61 22.88 -5.26
CA ASN A 191 -4.70 23.27 -6.34
C ASN A 191 -3.24 23.09 -5.92
N GLU A 192 -2.39 22.71 -6.87
CA GLU A 192 -0.95 22.51 -6.67
C GLU A 192 -0.59 21.48 -5.58
N SER A 193 -1.54 20.61 -5.20
CA SER A 193 -1.29 19.53 -4.25
C SER A 193 -0.58 18.33 -4.88
N ASN A 194 0.17 17.59 -4.08
CA ASN A 194 1.10 16.57 -4.54
C ASN A 194 0.88 15.24 -3.80
N LEU A 195 0.95 14.13 -4.54
CA LEU A 195 0.92 12.77 -4.00
C LEU A 195 2.04 11.93 -4.59
N ASN A 196 2.92 11.38 -3.76
CA ASN A 196 3.95 10.45 -4.20
C ASN A 196 3.76 9.11 -3.50
N ILE A 197 3.78 8.01 -4.25
CA ILE A 197 3.68 6.64 -3.73
C ILE A 197 4.87 5.83 -4.24
N ASP A 198 5.66 5.29 -3.32
CA ASP A 198 6.69 4.30 -3.63
C ASP A 198 6.32 3.01 -2.89
N SER A 199 5.81 2.04 -3.65
CA SER A 199 5.35 0.77 -3.11
C SER A 199 6.27 -0.36 -3.58
N ILE A 200 6.59 -1.27 -2.68
CA ILE A 200 7.20 -2.55 -3.01
C ILE A 200 6.38 -3.70 -2.49
N TYR A 201 6.37 -4.81 -3.22
CA TYR A 201 5.77 -6.06 -2.75
C TYR A 201 6.63 -7.27 -3.10
N PHE A 202 6.62 -8.28 -2.23
CA PHE A 202 7.28 -9.55 -2.51
C PHE A 202 6.35 -10.74 -2.19
N GLY A 203 5.81 -11.35 -3.23
CA GLY A 203 5.03 -12.60 -3.17
C GLY A 203 5.91 -13.83 -3.31
N TYR A 204 5.62 -14.87 -2.54
CA TYR A 204 6.31 -16.17 -2.54
C TYR A 204 5.32 -17.25 -2.09
N ASP A 205 5.74 -18.53 -2.10
CA ASP A 205 4.88 -19.69 -1.87
C ASP A 205 3.60 -19.58 -2.73
N ASP A 206 2.42 -19.63 -2.13
CA ASP A 206 1.11 -19.47 -2.79
C ASP A 206 0.38 -18.20 -2.29
N ASN A 207 1.14 -17.15 -1.93
CA ASN A 207 0.59 -15.86 -1.51
C ASN A 207 -0.28 -15.24 -2.60
N LYS A 208 -1.38 -14.61 -2.17
CA LYS A 208 -2.26 -13.81 -3.04
C LYS A 208 -2.17 -12.34 -2.66
N ILE A 209 -1.67 -11.54 -3.58
CA ILE A 209 -1.55 -10.09 -3.42
C ILE A 209 -2.56 -9.41 -4.34
N ASN A 210 -3.41 -8.56 -3.76
CA ASN A 210 -4.38 -7.77 -4.49
C ASN A 210 -4.25 -6.31 -4.08
N MET A 211 -4.02 -5.43 -5.05
CA MET A 211 -3.83 -4.01 -4.80
C MET A 211 -4.74 -3.21 -5.73
N LEU A 212 -5.41 -2.20 -5.21
CA LEU A 212 -6.19 -1.23 -5.98
C LEU A 212 -5.82 0.18 -5.55
N TYR A 213 -5.24 0.97 -6.45
CA TYR A 213 -4.88 2.37 -6.21
C TYR A 213 -5.69 3.31 -7.11
N ASP A 214 -6.54 4.14 -6.52
CA ASP A 214 -7.28 5.17 -7.25
C ASP A 214 -6.76 6.56 -6.89
N ILE A 215 -6.27 7.30 -7.89
CA ILE A 215 -5.73 8.65 -7.74
C ILE A 215 -6.62 9.60 -8.53
N LEU A 216 -7.35 10.45 -7.81
CA LEU A 216 -8.35 11.35 -8.36
C LEU A 216 -7.85 12.79 -8.27
N HIS A 217 -7.58 13.40 -9.41
CA HIS A 217 -7.19 14.81 -9.53
C HIS A 217 -8.44 15.68 -9.67
N TYR A 218 -8.66 16.57 -8.71
CA TYR A 218 -9.75 17.55 -8.75
C TYR A 218 -9.23 18.98 -8.88
N GLY A 219 -8.18 19.33 -8.14
CA GLY A 219 -7.58 20.67 -8.17
C GLY A 219 -6.72 20.92 -9.41
N GLU A 220 -6.54 22.20 -9.75
CA GLU A 220 -5.63 22.63 -10.82
C GLU A 220 -4.17 22.33 -10.47
N ALA A 221 -3.34 22.03 -11.46
CA ALA A 221 -1.89 21.83 -11.33
C ALA A 221 -1.49 20.79 -10.25
N THR A 222 -2.38 19.85 -9.95
CA THR A 222 -2.12 18.74 -9.03
C THR A 222 -1.11 17.76 -9.63
N LYS A 223 -0.27 17.14 -8.80
CA LYS A 223 0.77 16.21 -9.25
C LYS A 223 0.70 14.88 -8.53
N SER A 224 0.81 13.78 -9.27
CA SER A 224 0.98 12.46 -8.67
C SER A 224 2.07 11.63 -9.33
N GLU A 225 2.91 10.97 -8.54
CA GLU A 225 3.85 9.94 -9.00
C GLU A 225 3.61 8.65 -8.22
N VAL A 226 3.29 7.57 -8.93
CA VAL A 226 3.06 6.24 -8.37
C VAL A 226 4.07 5.28 -8.95
N VAL A 227 4.95 4.73 -8.12
CA VAL A 227 5.96 3.75 -8.52
C VAL A 227 5.80 2.50 -7.69
N VAL A 228 5.50 1.39 -8.36
CA VAL A 228 5.25 0.08 -7.73
C VAL A 228 6.27 -0.92 -8.27
N ASN A 229 7.13 -1.46 -7.39
CA ASN A 229 8.10 -2.49 -7.77
C ASN A 229 7.78 -3.81 -7.07
N GLY A 230 7.67 -4.88 -7.86
CA GLY A 230 7.30 -6.21 -7.38
C GLY A 230 8.36 -7.26 -7.62
N ALA A 231 8.37 -8.29 -6.77
CA ALA A 231 8.98 -9.58 -7.06
C ALA A 231 7.98 -10.70 -6.73
N LEU A 232 7.90 -11.70 -7.60
CA LEU A 232 7.05 -12.88 -7.40
C LEU A 232 7.88 -14.14 -7.57
N LYS A 233 7.70 -15.07 -6.64
CA LYS A 233 8.39 -16.37 -6.57
C LYS A 233 7.38 -17.50 -6.36
N ASP A 234 7.77 -18.73 -6.66
CA ASP A 234 7.00 -19.96 -6.44
C ASP A 234 5.66 -19.93 -7.21
N ASP A 235 4.53 -20.21 -6.56
CA ASP A 235 3.18 -20.20 -7.14
C ASP A 235 2.40 -18.91 -6.81
N SER A 236 3.11 -17.84 -6.43
CA SER A 236 2.48 -16.61 -5.96
C SER A 236 1.71 -15.88 -7.06
N TYR A 237 0.63 -15.25 -6.63
CA TYR A 237 -0.32 -14.55 -7.51
C TYR A 237 -0.44 -13.09 -7.10
N LYS A 238 -0.38 -12.20 -8.09
CA LYS A 238 -0.59 -10.76 -7.91
C LYS A 238 -1.61 -10.21 -8.91
N ASN A 239 -2.53 -9.41 -8.41
CA ASN A 239 -3.42 -8.58 -9.22
C ASN A 239 -3.35 -7.12 -8.74
N PHE A 240 -2.76 -6.26 -9.56
CA PHE A 240 -2.65 -4.83 -9.32
C PHE A 240 -3.58 -4.09 -10.29
N LYS A 241 -4.38 -3.22 -9.71
CA LYS A 241 -5.32 -2.36 -10.40
C LYS A 241 -5.04 -0.94 -10.00
N SER A 242 -5.18 -0.04 -10.95
CA SER A 242 -4.87 1.36 -10.71
C SER A 242 -5.66 2.25 -11.63
N THR A 243 -6.03 3.41 -11.12
CA THR A 243 -6.75 4.44 -11.88
C THR A 243 -6.09 5.78 -11.65
N LEU A 244 -5.63 6.44 -12.71
CA LEU A 244 -5.39 7.88 -12.75
C LEU A 244 -6.63 8.55 -13.34
N ASP A 245 -7.33 9.35 -12.55
CA ASP A 245 -8.60 9.97 -12.93
C ASP A 245 -8.53 11.49 -12.82
N PHE A 246 -8.39 12.15 -13.96
CA PHE A 246 -8.39 13.61 -14.09
C PHE A 246 -9.82 14.12 -14.24
N LYS A 247 -10.34 14.77 -13.19
CA LYS A 247 -11.68 15.33 -13.16
C LYS A 247 -11.75 16.65 -13.93
N GLU A 248 -12.96 16.98 -14.39
CA GLU A 248 -13.25 18.30 -14.96
C GLU A 248 -12.82 19.41 -13.96
N GLY A 249 -12.07 20.40 -14.44
CA GLY A 249 -11.50 21.46 -13.59
C GLY A 249 -10.08 21.18 -13.08
N SER A 250 -9.53 19.99 -13.29
CA SER A 250 -8.15 19.65 -12.90
C SER A 250 -7.09 20.15 -13.91
N SER A 251 -7.32 21.31 -14.52
CA SER A 251 -6.43 21.87 -15.54
C SER A 251 -4.98 21.94 -15.07
N PHE A 252 -4.05 21.62 -15.96
CA PHE A 252 -2.60 21.50 -15.73
C PHE A 252 -2.18 20.38 -14.77
N ALA A 253 -3.08 19.47 -14.37
CA ALA A 253 -2.71 18.32 -13.57
C ALA A 253 -1.77 17.36 -14.33
N VAL A 254 -0.85 16.75 -13.58
CA VAL A 254 0.13 15.79 -14.09
C VAL A 254 0.12 14.54 -13.23
N GLY A 255 -0.05 13.38 -13.85
CA GLY A 255 -0.02 12.09 -13.17
C GLY A 255 0.85 11.09 -13.90
N SER A 256 1.69 10.36 -13.17
CA SER A 256 2.47 9.26 -13.70
C SER A 256 2.36 8.01 -12.84
N GLU A 257 2.17 6.86 -13.47
CA GLU A 257 2.14 5.55 -12.83
C GLU A 257 3.11 4.59 -13.51
N GLU A 258 3.94 3.90 -12.74
CA GLU A 258 4.83 2.86 -13.22
C GLU A 258 4.78 1.62 -12.32
N GLU A 259 4.50 0.46 -12.92
CA GLU A 259 4.75 -0.84 -12.29
C GLU A 259 5.85 -1.63 -13.03
N TYR A 260 6.79 -2.17 -12.27
CA TYR A 260 7.73 -3.20 -12.74
C TYR A 260 7.70 -4.43 -11.84
N VAL A 261 7.50 -5.61 -12.42
CA VAL A 261 7.48 -6.90 -11.68
C VAL A 261 8.59 -7.83 -12.15
N VAL A 262 9.42 -8.30 -11.21
CA VAL A 262 10.36 -9.40 -11.43
C VAL A 262 9.64 -10.73 -11.26
N LEU A 263 9.60 -11.54 -12.31
CA LEU A 263 9.06 -12.90 -12.28
C LEU A 263 10.23 -13.88 -12.04
N MET A 264 10.30 -14.45 -10.85
CA MET A 264 11.42 -15.33 -10.46
C MET A 264 11.23 -16.76 -10.97
N ASP A 265 9.99 -17.24 -11.03
CA ASP A 265 9.64 -18.60 -11.45
C ASP A 265 8.59 -18.60 -12.58
N ASP A 266 8.46 -19.72 -13.29
CA ASP A 266 7.51 -19.86 -14.40
C ASP A 266 6.05 -20.00 -13.94
N SER A 267 5.83 -20.40 -12.68
CA SER A 267 4.53 -20.65 -12.07
C SER A 267 3.82 -19.38 -11.56
N VAL A 268 4.55 -18.28 -11.39
CA VAL A 268 3.98 -17.05 -10.84
C VAL A 268 3.00 -16.40 -11.82
N THR A 269 2.02 -15.69 -11.28
CA THR A 269 1.06 -14.93 -12.09
C THR A 269 1.03 -13.47 -11.66
N ALA A 270 1.31 -12.57 -12.60
CA ALA A 270 1.19 -11.13 -12.41
C ALA A 270 0.14 -10.55 -13.38
N LEU A 271 -0.92 -9.98 -12.82
CA LEU A 271 -1.92 -9.21 -13.55
C LEU A 271 -1.81 -7.74 -13.15
N SER A 272 -1.85 -6.86 -14.16
CA SER A 272 -1.74 -5.41 -14.00
C SER A 272 -2.77 -4.75 -14.90
N VAL A 273 -3.59 -3.88 -14.32
CA VAL A 273 -4.71 -3.22 -15.00
C VAL A 273 -4.67 -1.72 -14.70
N PRO A 274 -3.74 -0.97 -15.33
CA PRO A 274 -3.74 0.48 -15.24
C PRO A 274 -4.86 1.07 -16.09
N ILE A 275 -5.53 2.08 -15.55
CA ILE A 275 -6.62 2.80 -16.20
C ILE A 275 -6.29 4.29 -16.12
N LEU A 276 -6.36 4.98 -17.26
CA LEU A 276 -6.23 6.43 -17.33
C LEU A 276 -7.54 7.02 -17.83
N LEU A 277 -8.11 7.92 -17.06
CA LEU A 277 -9.36 8.62 -17.34
C LEU A 277 -9.07 10.11 -17.37
N ALA A 278 -9.38 10.75 -18.48
CA ALA A 278 -9.25 12.20 -18.63
C ALA A 278 -10.61 12.79 -18.95
N HIS A 279 -11.15 13.57 -18.01
CA HIS A 279 -12.35 14.38 -18.17
C HIS A 279 -12.02 15.88 -18.33
N GLU A 280 -10.74 16.20 -18.40
CA GLU A 280 -10.18 17.53 -18.61
C GLU A 280 -9.19 17.45 -19.79
N ASP A 281 -9.17 18.49 -20.64
CA ASP A 281 -8.38 18.49 -21.88
C ASP A 281 -6.91 18.80 -21.62
N ASN A 282 -6.64 19.67 -20.64
CA ASN A 282 -5.31 20.22 -20.39
C ASN A 282 -4.62 19.48 -19.24
N VAL A 283 -4.36 18.18 -19.41
CA VAL A 283 -3.69 17.33 -18.42
C VAL A 283 -2.61 16.48 -19.07
N GLU A 284 -1.64 16.04 -18.27
CA GLU A 284 -0.65 15.04 -18.69
C GLU A 284 -0.78 13.79 -17.82
N GLY A 285 -1.05 12.65 -18.46
CA GLY A 285 -1.13 11.37 -17.78
C GLY A 285 -0.25 10.34 -18.46
N ASN A 286 0.60 9.67 -17.69
CA ASN A 286 1.45 8.57 -18.14
C ASN A 286 1.15 7.33 -17.28
N HIS A 287 1.03 6.17 -17.90
CA HIS A 287 1.00 4.91 -17.17
C HIS A 287 1.83 3.84 -17.89
N ALA A 288 2.57 3.05 -17.12
CA ALA A 288 3.39 1.96 -17.60
C ALA A 288 3.24 0.76 -16.67
N ALA A 289 3.02 -0.42 -17.25
CA ALA A 289 3.05 -1.67 -16.50
C ALA A 289 3.91 -2.67 -17.27
N SER A 290 4.90 -3.24 -16.57
CA SER A 290 5.84 -4.18 -17.16
C SER A 290 6.14 -5.32 -16.20
N ALA A 291 6.34 -6.50 -16.77
CA ALA A 291 6.74 -7.69 -16.04
C ALA A 291 7.82 -8.40 -16.84
N GLY A 292 8.85 -8.89 -16.16
CA GLY A 292 10.00 -9.51 -16.80
C GLY A 292 10.56 -10.64 -15.96
N LYS A 293 10.89 -11.75 -16.62
CA LYS A 293 11.73 -12.78 -16.00
C LYS A 293 13.12 -12.22 -15.72
N ILE A 294 13.82 -12.81 -14.77
CA ILE A 294 15.22 -12.49 -14.53
C ILE A 294 16.02 -12.77 -15.81
N ASP A 295 16.73 -11.74 -16.28
CA ASP A 295 17.61 -11.85 -17.44
C ASP A 295 18.74 -12.83 -17.12
N GLN A 296 18.75 -13.95 -17.85
CA GLN A 296 19.70 -15.03 -17.65
C GLN A 296 21.14 -14.61 -17.99
N GLN A 297 21.35 -13.64 -18.88
CA GLN A 297 22.69 -13.11 -19.16
C GLN A 297 23.19 -12.25 -18.01
N LEU A 298 22.33 -11.39 -17.46
CA LEU A 298 22.64 -10.61 -16.26
C LEU A 298 22.92 -11.52 -15.06
N LEU A 299 22.09 -12.53 -14.85
CA LEU A 299 22.25 -13.52 -13.79
C LEU A 299 23.59 -14.26 -13.91
N PHE A 300 23.89 -14.80 -15.10
CA PHE A 300 25.17 -15.45 -15.38
C PHE A 300 26.36 -14.52 -15.16
N TYR A 301 26.25 -13.25 -15.59
CA TYR A 301 27.29 -12.25 -15.40
C TYR A 301 27.58 -12.02 -13.90
N ILE A 302 26.55 -11.82 -13.08
CA ILE A 302 26.72 -11.62 -11.62
C ILE A 302 27.33 -12.88 -11.00
N MET A 303 26.83 -14.07 -11.34
CA MET A 303 27.35 -15.34 -10.83
C MET A 303 28.83 -15.56 -11.20
N SER A 304 29.26 -15.13 -12.39
CA SER A 304 30.66 -15.21 -12.82
C SER A 304 31.62 -14.39 -11.94
N ARG A 305 31.09 -13.46 -11.13
CA ARG A 305 31.85 -12.66 -10.15
C ARG A 305 31.93 -13.31 -8.77
N GLY A 306 31.47 -14.54 -8.62
CA GLY A 306 31.61 -15.34 -7.40
C GLY A 306 30.36 -15.40 -6.52
N PHE A 307 29.27 -14.78 -6.93
CA PHE A 307 27.97 -14.91 -6.27
C PHE A 307 27.31 -16.24 -6.66
N ASN A 308 26.65 -16.89 -5.73
CA ASN A 308 25.74 -17.98 -6.07
C ASN A 308 24.46 -17.42 -6.70
N GLN A 309 23.64 -18.29 -7.30
CA GLN A 309 22.41 -17.88 -7.99
C GLN A 309 21.47 -17.05 -7.09
N VAL A 310 21.26 -17.50 -5.84
CA VAL A 310 20.36 -16.84 -4.89
C VAL A 310 20.87 -15.45 -4.50
N GLU A 311 22.18 -15.30 -4.32
CA GLU A 311 22.81 -13.99 -4.08
C GLU A 311 22.66 -13.07 -5.30
N ALA A 312 22.83 -13.61 -6.51
CA ALA A 312 22.68 -12.85 -7.73
C ALA A 312 21.23 -12.37 -7.97
N GLU A 313 20.24 -13.23 -7.74
CA GLU A 313 18.82 -12.87 -7.77
C GLU A 313 18.48 -11.83 -6.71
N SER A 314 19.04 -11.96 -5.50
CA SER A 314 18.87 -10.99 -4.42
C SER A 314 19.37 -9.58 -4.81
N LEU A 315 20.51 -9.49 -5.50
CA LEU A 315 21.05 -8.20 -5.99
C LEU A 315 20.15 -7.55 -7.06
N ILE A 316 19.51 -8.37 -7.90
CA ILE A 316 18.55 -7.86 -8.90
C ILE A 316 17.32 -7.30 -8.20
N ILE A 317 16.77 -8.01 -7.21
CA ILE A 317 15.64 -7.53 -6.40
C ILE A 317 16.03 -6.26 -5.64
N GLU A 318 17.22 -6.24 -5.02
CA GLU A 318 17.76 -5.09 -4.31
C GLU A 318 17.78 -3.85 -5.20
N SER A 319 18.25 -3.98 -6.44
CA SER A 319 18.28 -2.86 -7.40
C SER A 319 16.90 -2.25 -7.66
N LYS A 320 15.84 -3.08 -7.64
CA LYS A 320 14.45 -2.64 -7.87
C LYS A 320 13.81 -2.03 -6.63
N PHE A 321 14.08 -2.60 -5.45
CA PHE A 321 13.43 -2.16 -4.21
C PHE A 321 14.16 -0.99 -3.53
N SER A 322 15.42 -0.73 -3.90
CA SER A 322 16.24 0.34 -3.30
C SER A 322 15.60 1.72 -3.37
N ARG A 323 14.86 2.05 -4.44
CA ARG A 323 14.19 3.36 -4.58
C ARG A 323 13.27 3.64 -3.38
N ALA A 324 12.40 2.70 -3.04
CA ALA A 324 11.46 2.86 -1.93
C ALA A 324 12.16 2.72 -0.58
N ILE A 325 13.03 1.71 -0.42
CA ILE A 325 13.68 1.42 0.87
C ILE A 325 14.63 2.54 1.30
N ASN A 326 15.30 3.21 0.36
CA ASN A 326 16.19 4.33 0.68
C ASN A 326 15.45 5.58 1.15
N LYS A 327 14.13 5.69 0.92
CA LYS A 327 13.30 6.78 1.50
C LYS A 327 13.08 6.60 3.00
N LEU A 328 13.18 5.37 3.51
CA LEU A 328 13.09 5.11 4.94
C LEU A 328 14.39 5.57 5.63
N GLU A 329 14.31 6.62 6.44
CA GLU A 329 15.47 7.16 7.17
C GLU A 329 15.89 6.29 8.37
N ASN A 330 15.00 5.44 8.87
CA ASN A 330 15.30 4.58 10.00
C ASN A 330 16.17 3.37 9.55
N GLU A 331 17.47 3.45 9.83
CA GLU A 331 18.45 2.42 9.44
C GLU A 331 18.17 1.04 10.06
N GLU A 332 17.67 0.96 11.31
CA GLU A 332 17.35 -0.33 11.93
C GLU A 332 16.20 -1.04 11.20
N LEU A 333 15.17 -0.28 10.80
CA LEU A 333 14.06 -0.81 10.03
C LEU A 333 14.48 -1.15 8.59
N LYS A 334 15.36 -0.35 7.99
CA LYS A 334 15.96 -0.60 6.67
C LYS A 334 16.73 -1.93 6.65
N GLU A 335 17.58 -2.16 7.65
CA GLU A 335 18.32 -3.41 7.80
C GLU A 335 17.37 -4.61 7.98
N LYS A 336 16.29 -4.45 8.78
CA LYS A 336 15.28 -5.49 8.97
C LYS A 336 14.52 -5.80 7.68
N LEU A 337 14.14 -4.78 6.90
CA LEU A 337 13.50 -4.94 5.59
C LEU A 337 14.38 -5.75 4.64
N TRP A 338 15.64 -5.36 4.48
CA TRP A 338 16.58 -6.10 3.62
C TRP A 338 16.79 -7.53 4.09
N LYS A 339 16.93 -7.74 5.39
CA LYS A 339 17.04 -9.08 5.96
C LYS A 339 15.82 -9.95 5.62
N ASN A 340 14.61 -9.38 5.69
CA ASN A 340 13.38 -10.09 5.35
C ASN A 340 13.31 -10.39 3.84
N ILE A 341 13.59 -9.41 2.98
CA ILE A 341 13.59 -9.55 1.52
C ILE A 341 14.58 -10.65 1.08
N PHE A 342 15.83 -10.59 1.56
CA PHE A 342 16.82 -11.63 1.27
C PHE A 342 16.46 -12.97 1.90
N GLY A 343 15.79 -12.96 3.05
CA GLY A 343 15.23 -14.15 3.67
C GLY A 343 14.22 -14.83 2.74
N ILE A 344 13.31 -14.08 2.13
CA ILE A 344 12.32 -14.58 1.16
C ILE A 344 13.01 -15.12 -0.09
N ALA A 345 13.91 -14.34 -0.69
CA ALA A 345 14.63 -14.76 -1.91
C ALA A 345 15.42 -16.06 -1.72
N ARG A 346 15.88 -16.35 -0.49
CA ARG A 346 16.64 -17.58 -0.15
C ARG A 346 15.79 -18.80 0.14
N ARG A 347 14.46 -18.68 0.31
CA ARG A 347 13.58 -19.82 0.56
C ARG A 347 13.53 -20.71 -0.67
N ARG A 348 13.53 -22.03 -0.46
CA ARG A 348 13.44 -23.05 -1.51
C ARG A 348 12.17 -23.84 -1.39
#